data_AF-A0A1Z4JGK6-F1
#
_entry.id   AF-A0A1Z4JGK6-F1
#
_cell.length_a   1.000
_cell.length_b   1.000
_cell.length_c   1.000
_cell.angle_alpha   90.00
_cell.angle_beta   90.00
_cell.angle_gamma   90.00
#
_symmetry.space_group_name_H-M   'P 1'
#
loop_
_entity.id
_entity.type
_entity.pdbx_description
1 polymer ?
#
loop_
_entity_poly.entity_id
_entity_poly.type
_entity_poly.pdbx_seq_one_letter_code
_entity_poly.pdbx_strand_id
1 'polypeptide(L)'
;MSKFLTFINGARRLATAITLSLGSVDGNKIVATKSNGKLDNSFVDWANPSAIGTDTPSTGRFTTLTLTGGNASTSTTTGDIVGAGGAGFGGNIYGGGSLNLPGLMINSNGAIQTTGVGAGSVVGNARGSAAVDLQTIRFSAARVASGTQSVVVGGSDNQASSTWSIVIGGVGNQATGFASTICGGENNQATAQYGVIISGTWGLANKFGQQAQAPGRFSTQGDAQKSSLVAYGATANATPANILLDNNISRCTLANNQAWRFTIEVIAKQVSSTNHASFQIEGTIVRGANAASTTLGTTNKTTILNGQSWDFNVSADTTNGALTLTATGAAATTIRWVAAISLVEVIG
;
A
#
# COMPACT_ATOMS: atom_id res chain seq x y z
N MET A 1 -14.58 9.21 -77.89
CA MET A 1 -13.75 8.43 -78.83
C MET A 1 -13.78 6.98 -78.37
N SER A 2 -14.34 6.10 -79.19
CA SER A 2 -14.52 4.67 -78.95
C SER A 2 -13.17 3.95 -78.77
N LYS A 3 -13.07 3.06 -77.77
CA LYS A 3 -11.98 2.08 -77.67
C LYS A 3 -12.56 0.66 -77.79
N PHE A 4 -12.09 -0.05 -78.80
CA PHE A 4 -12.47 -1.42 -79.14
C PHE A 4 -11.87 -2.43 -78.17
N LEU A 5 -12.60 -3.53 -77.96
CA LEU A 5 -12.15 -4.74 -77.28
C LEU A 5 -11.38 -5.59 -78.31
N THR A 6 -10.10 -5.90 -78.09
CA THR A 6 -9.35 -6.85 -78.94
C THR A 6 -9.25 -8.20 -78.25
N PHE A 7 -9.52 -9.28 -78.99
CA PHE A 7 -9.44 -10.66 -78.51
C PHE A 7 -8.04 -11.24 -78.74
N ILE A 8 -7.44 -11.84 -77.71
CA ILE A 8 -6.30 -12.76 -77.87
C ILE A 8 -6.64 -14.06 -77.13
N ASN A 9 -6.65 -15.18 -77.86
CA ASN A 9 -6.84 -16.54 -77.35
C ASN A 9 -8.09 -16.80 -76.48
N GLY A 10 -9.25 -16.33 -76.92
CA GLY A 10 -10.55 -16.84 -76.45
C GLY A 10 -10.96 -16.56 -74.99
N ALA A 11 -10.14 -15.89 -74.19
CA ALA A 11 -10.46 -15.49 -72.81
C ALA A 11 -10.47 -13.96 -72.67
N ARG A 12 -11.52 -13.39 -72.07
CA ARG A 12 -11.57 -11.97 -71.70
C ARG A 12 -10.55 -11.71 -70.60
N ARG A 13 -9.34 -11.25 -70.96
CA ARG A 13 -8.34 -10.78 -70.00
C ARG A 13 -8.32 -9.26 -70.03
N LEU A 14 -8.57 -8.67 -68.86
CA LEU A 14 -8.39 -7.23 -68.63
C LEU A 14 -6.90 -6.92 -68.80
N ALA A 15 -6.55 -6.18 -69.85
CA ALA A 15 -5.21 -5.67 -70.04
C ALA A 15 -4.87 -4.76 -68.85
N THR A 16 -3.70 -5.02 -68.28
CA THR A 16 -3.07 -4.31 -67.19
C THR A 16 -3.13 -2.78 -67.39
N ALA A 17 -3.25 -2.06 -66.27
CA ALA A 17 -3.32 -0.61 -66.09
C ALA A 17 -4.72 0.02 -66.25
N ILE A 18 -5.44 0.10 -65.13
CA ILE A 18 -6.37 1.21 -64.91
C ILE A 18 -5.51 2.47 -64.76
N THR A 19 -5.31 3.20 -65.85
CA THR A 19 -4.86 4.60 -65.77
C THR A 19 -6.10 5.44 -65.46
N LEU A 20 -6.34 5.72 -64.17
CA LEU A 20 -7.34 6.69 -63.74
C LEU A 20 -6.86 8.09 -64.17
N SER A 21 -7.56 8.72 -65.12
CA SER A 21 -7.29 10.10 -65.48
C SER A 21 -7.59 11.00 -64.29
N LEU A 22 -6.63 11.88 -63.96
CA LEU A 22 -6.74 12.92 -62.95
C LEU A 22 -8.04 13.72 -63.14
N GLY A 23 -9.03 13.42 -62.31
CA GLY A 23 -10.35 14.02 -62.39
C GLY A 23 -11.36 13.24 -61.57
N SER A 24 -11.26 13.37 -60.24
CA SER A 24 -12.23 12.89 -59.24
C SER A 24 -12.32 11.37 -59.04
N VAL A 25 -11.36 10.80 -58.28
CA VAL A 25 -11.59 9.59 -57.49
C VAL A 25 -10.92 9.79 -56.14
N ASP A 26 -11.71 9.82 -55.07
CA ASP A 26 -11.25 9.85 -53.68
C ASP A 26 -10.17 8.79 -53.45
N GLY A 27 -8.99 9.23 -53.01
CA GLY A 27 -7.78 8.41 -52.87
C GLY A 27 -7.82 7.29 -51.82
N ASN A 28 -9.00 6.86 -51.35
CA ASN A 28 -9.16 5.92 -50.24
C ASN A 28 -10.11 4.73 -50.51
N LYS A 29 -10.40 4.39 -51.78
CA LYS A 29 -11.28 3.25 -52.12
C LYS A 29 -10.46 2.01 -52.53
N ILE A 30 -10.53 0.94 -51.73
CA ILE A 30 -10.05 -0.39 -52.13
C ILE A 30 -11.10 -1.02 -53.04
N VAL A 31 -10.73 -1.33 -54.28
CA VAL A 31 -11.62 -1.97 -55.26
C VAL A 31 -11.34 -3.47 -55.25
N ALA A 32 -12.26 -4.28 -54.72
CA ALA A 32 -12.27 -5.72 -54.96
C ALA A 32 -13.14 -6.01 -56.20
N THR A 33 -12.58 -6.69 -57.20
CA THR A 33 -13.32 -7.17 -58.37
C THR A 33 -13.74 -8.63 -58.15
N LYS A 34 -15.00 -8.95 -58.50
CA LYS A 34 -15.43 -10.35 -58.60
C LYS A 34 -14.66 -11.03 -59.74
N SER A 35 -14.59 -12.36 -59.74
CA SER A 35 -13.94 -13.16 -60.79
C SER A 35 -14.47 -12.91 -62.22
N ASN A 36 -15.61 -12.22 -62.35
CA ASN A 36 -16.22 -11.80 -63.61
C ASN A 36 -15.97 -10.31 -63.97
N GLY A 37 -15.10 -9.60 -63.25
CA GLY A 37 -14.68 -8.23 -63.57
C GLY A 37 -15.72 -7.14 -63.28
N LYS A 38 -16.82 -7.45 -62.58
CA LYS A 38 -17.75 -6.42 -62.08
C LYS A 38 -17.26 -5.86 -60.75
N LEU A 39 -17.39 -4.54 -60.60
CA LEU A 39 -17.15 -3.82 -59.34
C LEU A 39 -18.18 -4.30 -58.31
N ASP A 40 -17.73 -4.76 -57.14
CA ASP A 40 -18.62 -5.13 -56.04
C ASP A 40 -19.08 -3.86 -55.31
N ASN A 41 -20.38 -3.75 -55.07
CA ASN A 41 -21.04 -2.62 -54.43
C ASN A 41 -21.10 -2.74 -52.90
N SER A 42 -20.42 -3.75 -52.33
CA SER A 42 -20.10 -3.85 -50.92
C SER A 42 -18.95 -2.89 -50.57
N PHE A 43 -19.23 -1.59 -50.53
CA PHE A 43 -18.26 -0.58 -50.16
C PHE A 43 -18.11 -0.51 -48.64
N VAL A 44 -16.87 -0.45 -48.14
CA VAL A 44 -16.61 0.16 -46.83
C VAL A 44 -16.26 1.61 -47.12
N ASP A 45 -17.25 2.49 -47.05
CA ASP A 45 -17.04 3.92 -47.22
C ASP A 45 -16.68 4.54 -45.87
N TRP A 46 -15.40 4.87 -45.67
CA TRP A 46 -14.90 5.45 -44.40
C TRP A 46 -15.49 6.84 -44.12
N ALA A 47 -16.04 7.53 -45.12
CA ALA A 47 -16.58 8.89 -44.98
C ALA A 47 -18.05 8.93 -44.52
N ASN A 48 -18.77 7.80 -44.48
CA ASN A 48 -20.18 7.75 -44.08
C ASN A 48 -20.43 6.58 -43.11
N PRO A 49 -20.21 6.77 -41.79
CA PRO A 49 -20.39 5.71 -40.78
C PRO A 49 -21.83 5.17 -40.73
N SER A 50 -22.81 5.96 -41.16
CA SER A 50 -24.22 5.60 -41.28
C SER A 50 -24.51 4.59 -42.40
N ALA A 51 -23.56 4.36 -43.31
CA ALA A 51 -23.62 3.34 -44.37
C ALA A 51 -23.02 1.99 -43.94
N ILE A 52 -22.52 1.84 -42.71
CA ILE A 52 -22.32 0.53 -42.07
C ILE A 52 -23.70 0.01 -41.56
N GLY A 53 -24.69 0.11 -42.45
CA GLY A 53 -26.08 -0.27 -42.22
C GLY A 53 -26.33 -1.65 -42.78
N THR A 54 -26.54 -2.61 -41.87
CA THR A 54 -27.30 -3.89 -42.00
C THR A 54 -27.00 -4.89 -43.12
N ASP A 55 -26.22 -4.58 -44.15
CA ASP A 55 -25.73 -5.59 -45.10
C ASP A 55 -24.35 -6.09 -44.66
N THR A 56 -24.33 -6.79 -43.52
CA THR A 56 -23.22 -7.67 -43.17
C THR A 56 -23.29 -8.91 -44.07
N PRO A 57 -22.25 -9.23 -44.87
CA PRO A 57 -22.06 -10.61 -45.29
C PRO A 57 -21.97 -11.43 -44.00
N SER A 58 -22.79 -12.46 -43.87
CA SER A 58 -22.99 -13.24 -42.64
C SER A 58 -21.73 -13.92 -42.07
N THR A 59 -20.56 -13.73 -42.69
CA THR A 59 -19.25 -14.19 -42.22
C THR A 59 -18.10 -13.26 -42.66
N GLY A 60 -18.21 -11.94 -42.46
CA GLY A 60 -17.06 -11.02 -42.58
C GLY A 60 -15.99 -11.30 -41.51
N ARG A 61 -15.21 -12.38 -41.68
CA ARG A 61 -14.06 -12.72 -40.82
C ARG A 61 -12.79 -12.18 -41.45
N PHE A 62 -12.14 -11.22 -40.79
CA PHE A 62 -10.77 -10.83 -41.11
C PHE A 62 -9.81 -11.81 -40.42
N THR A 63 -8.85 -12.38 -41.15
CA THR A 63 -7.76 -13.18 -40.59
C THR A 63 -6.79 -12.33 -39.76
N THR A 64 -6.56 -11.09 -40.20
CA THR A 64 -5.82 -10.05 -39.46
C THR A 64 -6.47 -8.70 -39.75
N LEU A 65 -6.86 -7.95 -38.71
CA LEU A 65 -7.26 -6.55 -38.81
C LEU A 65 -6.06 -5.69 -38.35
N THR A 66 -5.32 -5.13 -39.29
CA THR A 66 -4.23 -4.20 -39.00
C THR A 66 -4.76 -2.77 -39.10
N LEU A 67 -4.98 -2.11 -37.97
CA LEU A 67 -5.29 -0.68 -37.92
C LEU A 67 -3.97 0.10 -37.92
N THR A 68 -3.53 0.57 -39.08
CA THR A 68 -2.36 1.45 -39.21
C THR A 68 -2.78 2.91 -39.25
N GLY A 69 -2.29 3.71 -38.31
CA GLY A 69 -2.62 5.13 -38.13
C GLY A 69 -3.12 5.41 -36.71
N GLY A 70 -2.77 6.56 -36.14
CA GLY A 70 -3.16 6.98 -34.79
C GLY A 70 -4.65 7.30 -34.69
N ASN A 71 -5.50 6.29 -34.82
CA ASN A 71 -6.95 6.41 -34.74
C ASN A 71 -7.41 5.91 -33.37
N ALA A 72 -7.49 6.82 -32.40
CA ALA A 72 -8.20 6.55 -31.16
C ALA A 72 -9.70 6.41 -31.47
N SER A 73 -10.36 5.41 -30.87
CA SER A 73 -11.82 5.35 -30.90
C SER A 73 -12.39 6.62 -30.25
N THR A 74 -13.28 7.33 -30.94
CA THR A 74 -14.00 8.52 -30.42
C THR A 74 -15.32 8.16 -29.74
N SER A 75 -15.60 6.87 -29.53
CA SER A 75 -16.85 6.40 -28.91
C SER A 75 -16.94 6.85 -27.45
N THR A 76 -17.99 7.60 -27.13
CA THR A 76 -18.26 8.14 -25.77
C THR A 76 -19.25 7.29 -24.97
N THR A 77 -19.79 6.21 -25.54
CA THR A 77 -20.88 5.43 -24.92
C THR A 77 -20.52 3.96 -24.67
N THR A 78 -19.78 3.30 -25.56
CA THR A 78 -19.08 2.00 -25.36
C THR A 78 -18.36 1.65 -26.67
N GLY A 79 -17.11 1.21 -26.59
CA GLY A 79 -16.31 0.81 -27.74
C GLY A 79 -15.50 -0.42 -27.37
N ASP A 80 -16.18 -1.55 -27.19
CA ASP A 80 -15.53 -2.77 -26.74
C ASP A 80 -14.80 -3.45 -27.90
N ILE A 81 -13.52 -3.74 -27.73
CA ILE A 81 -12.82 -4.72 -28.56
C ILE A 81 -13.14 -6.10 -27.97
N VAL A 82 -14.21 -6.73 -28.43
CA VAL A 82 -14.62 -8.08 -27.98
C VAL A 82 -13.86 -9.13 -28.79
N GLY A 83 -12.72 -9.58 -28.29
CA GLY A 83 -12.04 -10.77 -28.81
C GLY A 83 -12.65 -12.05 -28.22
N ALA A 84 -13.24 -12.90 -29.04
CA ALA A 84 -13.63 -14.25 -28.62
C ALA A 84 -12.38 -15.16 -28.56
N GLY A 85 -11.93 -15.56 -27.37
CA GLY A 85 -10.71 -16.34 -27.13
C GLY A 85 -9.60 -15.53 -26.44
N GLY A 86 -8.37 -16.07 -26.37
CA GLY A 86 -7.22 -15.35 -25.79
C GLY A 86 -6.79 -14.18 -26.66
N ALA A 87 -7.37 -12.99 -26.44
CA ALA A 87 -6.94 -11.76 -27.08
C ALA A 87 -5.75 -11.16 -26.31
N GLY A 88 -4.55 -11.33 -26.86
CA GLY A 88 -3.33 -10.71 -26.34
C GLY A 88 -3.05 -9.36 -27.01
N PHE A 89 -2.61 -8.38 -26.24
CA PHE A 89 -2.08 -7.13 -26.77
C PHE A 89 -0.55 -7.22 -26.75
N GLY A 90 0.08 -7.27 -27.93
CA GLY A 90 1.55 -7.28 -28.07
C GLY A 90 2.21 -5.91 -27.83
N GLY A 91 1.43 -4.89 -27.47
CA GLY A 91 1.86 -3.51 -27.22
C GLY A 91 1.07 -2.88 -26.06
N ASN A 92 1.15 -1.55 -25.92
CA ASN A 92 0.52 -0.84 -24.81
C ASN A 92 -1.02 -0.84 -24.91
N ILE A 93 -1.69 -0.92 -23.75
CA ILE A 93 -3.14 -0.77 -23.61
C ILE A 93 -3.41 0.61 -23.00
N TYR A 94 -4.04 1.51 -23.76
CA TYR A 94 -4.45 2.83 -23.29
C TYR A 94 -5.97 2.84 -23.07
N GLY A 95 -6.41 2.68 -21.82
CA GLY A 95 -7.83 2.78 -21.45
C GLY A 95 -8.16 4.16 -20.89
N GLY A 96 -9.23 4.80 -21.37
CA GLY A 96 -9.74 6.07 -20.82
C GLY A 96 -10.46 5.93 -19.47
N GLY A 97 -10.52 4.71 -18.92
CA GLY A 97 -11.21 4.36 -17.67
C GLY A 97 -10.50 3.20 -16.96
N SER A 98 -11.24 2.46 -16.13
CA SER A 98 -10.66 1.31 -15.41
C SER A 98 -10.51 0.10 -16.33
N LEU A 99 -9.36 -0.56 -16.29
CA LEU A 99 -9.17 -1.89 -16.89
C LEU A 99 -9.63 -2.94 -15.87
N ASN A 100 -10.79 -3.55 -16.11
CA ASN A 100 -11.34 -4.60 -15.25
C ASN A 100 -11.15 -5.97 -15.90
N LEU A 101 -10.13 -6.70 -15.46
CA LEU A 101 -9.88 -8.09 -15.81
C LEU A 101 -10.49 -8.98 -14.71
N PRO A 102 -10.91 -10.22 -15.02
CA PRO A 102 -11.31 -11.18 -13.99
C PRO A 102 -10.22 -11.31 -12.92
N GLY A 103 -10.49 -10.78 -11.71
CA GLY A 103 -9.56 -10.81 -10.59
C GLY A 103 -8.54 -9.67 -10.48
N LEU A 104 -8.45 -8.75 -11.45
CA LEU A 104 -7.58 -7.57 -11.39
C LEU A 104 -8.28 -6.31 -11.94
N MET A 105 -8.33 -5.25 -11.14
CA MET A 105 -8.75 -3.93 -11.56
C MET A 105 -7.57 -2.95 -11.48
N ILE A 106 -7.34 -2.21 -12.56
CA ILE A 106 -6.53 -0.99 -12.56
C ILE A 106 -7.49 0.16 -12.82
N ASN A 107 -7.68 1.05 -11.83
CA ASN A 107 -8.65 2.14 -11.98
C ASN A 107 -8.05 3.37 -12.68
N SER A 108 -8.90 4.34 -13.06
CA SER A 108 -8.49 5.59 -13.71
C SER A 108 -7.53 6.45 -12.88
N ASN A 109 -7.45 6.21 -11.57
CA ASN A 109 -6.53 6.88 -10.66
C ASN A 109 -5.21 6.10 -10.49
N GLY A 110 -5.01 5.00 -11.24
CA GLY A 110 -3.82 4.17 -11.20
C GLY A 110 -3.75 3.16 -10.06
N ALA A 111 -4.81 2.99 -9.25
CA ALA A 111 -4.81 2.00 -8.18
C ALA A 111 -4.97 0.57 -8.74
N ILE A 112 -4.21 -0.37 -8.18
CA ILE A 112 -4.20 -1.79 -8.57
C ILE A 112 -4.89 -2.61 -7.47
N GLN A 113 -5.89 -3.41 -7.83
CA GLN A 113 -6.71 -4.16 -6.87
C GLN A 113 -7.07 -5.56 -7.37
N THR A 114 -7.06 -6.55 -6.48
CA THR A 114 -7.60 -7.88 -6.78
C THR A 114 -9.12 -7.91 -6.60
N THR A 115 -9.95 -8.22 -7.60
CA THR A 115 -11.43 -8.04 -7.51
C THR A 115 -12.24 -9.29 -7.17
N GLY A 116 -11.59 -10.45 -7.03
CA GLY A 116 -12.25 -11.73 -6.74
C GLY A 116 -11.74 -12.43 -5.49
N VAL A 117 -12.19 -13.68 -5.29
CA VAL A 117 -11.72 -14.56 -4.20
C VAL A 117 -10.23 -14.90 -4.29
N GLY A 118 -9.64 -14.78 -5.49
CA GLY A 118 -8.29 -15.24 -5.78
C GLY A 118 -8.17 -16.76 -5.54
N ALA A 119 -7.08 -17.20 -4.93
CA ALA A 119 -6.90 -18.58 -4.46
C ALA A 119 -7.49 -18.83 -3.05
N GLY A 120 -8.16 -17.85 -2.46
CA GLY A 120 -8.87 -17.98 -1.19
C GLY A 120 -10.31 -18.49 -1.32
N SER A 121 -11.00 -18.58 -0.17
CA SER A 121 -12.39 -19.07 -0.10
C SER A 121 -13.43 -17.96 0.04
N VAL A 122 -13.01 -16.70 0.23
CA VAL A 122 -13.92 -15.56 0.45
C VAL A 122 -13.52 -14.33 -0.36
N VAL A 123 -14.52 -13.54 -0.74
CA VAL A 123 -14.31 -12.21 -1.33
C VAL A 123 -13.97 -11.23 -0.20
N GLY A 124 -13.00 -10.35 -0.43
CA GLY A 124 -12.65 -9.29 0.52
C GLY A 124 -13.73 -8.20 0.58
N ASN A 125 -13.82 -7.51 1.73
CA ASN A 125 -14.60 -6.29 1.89
C ASN A 125 -14.10 -5.18 0.94
N ALA A 126 -14.88 -4.10 0.84
CA ALA A 126 -14.50 -2.90 0.09
C ALA A 126 -13.14 -2.35 0.57
N ARG A 127 -12.35 -1.86 -0.40
CA ARG A 127 -11.04 -1.25 -0.15
C ARG A 127 -11.25 0.20 0.26
N GLY A 128 -10.30 0.74 1.02
CA GLY A 128 -10.30 2.16 1.35
C GLY A 128 -10.09 3.04 0.12
N SER A 129 -10.42 4.33 0.25
CA SER A 129 -10.15 5.31 -0.81
C SER A 129 -8.65 5.32 -1.14
N ALA A 130 -8.31 5.19 -2.42
CA ALA A 130 -6.94 5.08 -2.92
C ALA A 130 -6.08 3.97 -2.26
N ALA A 131 -6.71 2.91 -1.74
CA ALA A 131 -6.00 1.77 -1.18
C ALA A 131 -5.57 0.77 -2.25
N VAL A 132 -4.45 0.09 -1.98
CA VAL A 132 -3.88 -0.97 -2.82
C VAL A 132 -3.93 -2.29 -2.05
N ASP A 133 -4.53 -3.31 -2.66
CA ASP A 133 -4.72 -4.62 -2.02
C ASP A 133 -4.46 -5.75 -3.02
N LEU A 134 -3.22 -6.26 -2.98
CA LEU A 134 -2.68 -7.21 -3.95
C LEU A 134 -2.62 -8.65 -3.42
N GLN A 135 -3.03 -8.91 -2.17
CA GLN A 135 -3.09 -10.29 -1.67
C GLN A 135 -4.13 -11.11 -2.47
N THR A 136 -3.79 -12.35 -2.79
CA THR A 136 -4.61 -13.25 -3.63
C THR A 136 -5.28 -14.35 -2.82
N ILE A 137 -4.97 -14.50 -1.53
CA ILE A 137 -5.56 -15.51 -0.65
C ILE A 137 -6.18 -14.80 0.55
N ARG A 138 -7.44 -15.15 0.84
CA ARG A 138 -8.19 -14.67 2.01
C ARG A 138 -9.08 -15.79 2.55
N PHE A 139 -9.25 -15.80 3.87
CA PHE A 139 -10.19 -16.67 4.57
C PHE A 139 -11.25 -15.87 5.34
N SER A 140 -11.01 -14.58 5.58
CA SER A 140 -11.99 -13.63 6.14
C SER A 140 -12.15 -12.39 5.25
N ALA A 141 -13.39 -11.93 5.08
CA ALA A 141 -13.71 -10.76 4.27
C ALA A 141 -13.11 -9.45 4.85
N ALA A 142 -12.87 -9.39 6.17
CA ALA A 142 -12.29 -8.21 6.81
C ALA A 142 -10.78 -8.02 6.52
N ARG A 143 -10.13 -9.02 5.92
CA ARG A 143 -8.68 -9.05 5.66
C ARG A 143 -8.36 -8.38 4.33
N VAL A 144 -8.45 -7.05 4.36
CA VAL A 144 -8.25 -6.17 3.22
C VAL A 144 -7.54 -4.88 3.63
N ALA A 145 -7.06 -4.14 2.63
CA ALA A 145 -6.62 -2.75 2.80
C ALA A 145 -7.86 -1.82 2.85
N SER A 146 -8.55 -1.76 3.99
CA SER A 146 -9.80 -0.96 4.15
C SER A 146 -9.55 0.49 4.58
N GLY A 147 -8.36 0.82 5.07
CA GLY A 147 -8.03 2.20 5.46
C GLY A 147 -7.80 3.11 4.26
N THR A 148 -8.05 4.42 4.40
CA THR A 148 -7.70 5.39 3.35
C THR A 148 -6.21 5.37 3.07
N GLN A 149 -5.83 5.23 1.80
CA GLN A 149 -4.43 5.13 1.35
C GLN A 149 -3.65 4.02 2.09
N SER A 150 -4.35 2.97 2.53
CA SER A 150 -3.73 1.79 3.12
C SER A 150 -3.20 0.86 2.02
N VAL A 151 -2.22 0.02 2.38
CA VAL A 151 -1.57 -0.87 1.42
C VAL A 151 -1.42 -2.27 2.00
N VAL A 152 -1.90 -3.27 1.27
CA VAL A 152 -1.47 -4.66 1.41
C VAL A 152 -0.75 -5.06 0.13
N VAL A 153 0.57 -5.23 0.19
CA VAL A 153 1.40 -5.54 -1.00
C VAL A 153 1.24 -6.99 -1.45
N GLY A 154 0.87 -7.91 -0.55
CA GLY A 154 0.64 -9.31 -0.91
C GLY A 154 0.43 -10.23 0.29
N GLY A 155 0.73 -11.52 0.11
CA GLY A 155 0.58 -12.55 1.15
C GLY A 155 -0.84 -13.13 1.23
N SER A 156 -1.21 -13.59 2.43
CA SER A 156 -2.48 -14.25 2.70
C SER A 156 -3.15 -13.69 3.96
N ASP A 157 -4.44 -13.38 3.89
CA ASP A 157 -5.26 -13.03 5.05
C ASP A 157 -4.72 -11.83 5.88
N ASN A 158 -4.16 -10.83 5.21
CA ASN A 158 -3.60 -9.63 5.81
C ASN A 158 -4.63 -8.48 5.88
N GLN A 159 -4.56 -7.67 6.92
CA GLN A 159 -5.43 -6.51 7.14
C GLN A 159 -4.63 -5.23 7.34
N ALA A 160 -4.95 -4.19 6.57
CA ALA A 160 -4.47 -2.82 6.77
C ALA A 160 -5.70 -1.90 6.87
N SER A 161 -6.20 -1.67 8.08
CA SER A 161 -7.54 -1.10 8.27
C SER A 161 -7.56 0.37 8.67
N SER A 162 -6.41 0.97 8.97
CA SER A 162 -6.31 2.37 9.37
C SER A 162 -5.69 3.23 8.27
N THR A 163 -5.90 4.55 8.35
CA THR A 163 -5.32 5.50 7.39
C THR A 163 -3.80 5.35 7.35
N TRP A 164 -3.25 5.26 6.14
CA TRP A 164 -1.82 5.07 5.89
C TRP A 164 -1.20 3.79 6.49
N SER A 165 -2.02 2.83 6.93
CA SER A 165 -1.50 1.55 7.43
C SER A 165 -0.98 0.66 6.29
N ILE A 166 0.09 -0.07 6.56
CA ILE A 166 0.78 -0.89 5.55
C ILE A 166 1.03 -2.30 6.10
N VAL A 167 0.72 -3.30 5.28
CA VAL A 167 1.24 -4.67 5.43
C VAL A 167 1.96 -5.06 4.16
N ILE A 168 3.26 -5.32 4.26
CA ILE A 168 4.08 -5.70 3.09
C ILE A 168 3.76 -7.14 2.65
N GLY A 169 3.46 -8.04 3.57
CA GLY A 169 3.09 -9.42 3.22
C GLY A 169 3.00 -10.34 4.42
N GLY A 170 3.25 -11.63 4.18
CA GLY A 170 3.12 -12.66 5.20
C GLY A 170 1.69 -13.18 5.35
N VAL A 171 1.38 -13.74 6.51
CA VAL A 171 0.09 -14.41 6.77
C VAL A 171 -0.58 -13.83 8.00
N GLY A 172 -1.86 -13.45 7.92
CA GLY A 172 -2.67 -13.13 9.10
C GLY A 172 -2.31 -11.82 9.81
N ASN A 173 -1.47 -10.96 9.24
CA ASN A 173 -1.00 -9.74 9.88
C ASN A 173 -2.09 -8.64 9.93
N GLN A 174 -2.08 -7.80 10.96
CA GLN A 174 -3.09 -6.76 11.20
C GLN A 174 -2.44 -5.42 11.56
N ALA A 175 -2.36 -4.51 10.59
CA ALA A 175 -1.97 -3.12 10.79
C ALA A 175 -3.23 -2.25 10.99
N THR A 176 -3.55 -1.95 12.23
CA THR A 176 -4.80 -1.27 12.62
C THR A 176 -4.57 0.08 13.31
N GLY A 177 -3.32 0.41 13.64
CA GLY A 177 -2.93 1.74 14.11
C GLY A 177 -2.75 2.74 12.97
N PHE A 178 -2.97 4.04 13.24
CA PHE A 178 -2.72 5.11 12.27
C PHE A 178 -1.26 5.09 11.79
N ALA A 179 -1.06 5.07 10.47
CA ALA A 179 0.27 4.96 9.86
C ALA A 179 1.14 3.82 10.43
N SER A 180 0.50 2.73 10.89
CA SER A 180 1.20 1.55 11.38
C SER A 180 1.75 0.71 10.22
N THR A 181 2.83 -0.04 10.46
CA THR A 181 3.47 -0.85 9.43
C THR A 181 3.80 -2.25 9.94
N ILE A 182 3.51 -3.27 9.15
CA ILE A 182 4.00 -4.63 9.38
C ILE A 182 4.80 -5.06 8.14
N CYS A 183 6.10 -5.30 8.35
CA CYS A 183 7.00 -5.64 7.25
C CYS A 183 6.81 -7.09 6.75
N GLY A 184 6.16 -7.96 7.53
CA GLY A 184 5.87 -9.34 7.14
C GLY A 184 5.74 -10.26 8.35
N GLY A 185 5.95 -11.56 8.12
CA GLY A 185 5.83 -12.58 9.15
C GLY A 185 4.41 -13.13 9.30
N GLU A 186 4.09 -13.68 10.47
CA GLU A 186 2.82 -14.37 10.69
C GLU A 186 2.08 -13.88 11.93
N ASN A 187 0.81 -13.53 11.77
CA ASN A 187 -0.12 -13.19 12.85
C ASN A 187 0.36 -12.03 13.76
N ASN A 188 1.07 -11.05 13.22
CA ASN A 188 1.51 -9.87 13.94
C ASN A 188 0.39 -8.80 14.03
N GLN A 189 0.42 -7.99 15.08
CA GLN A 189 -0.53 -6.88 15.30
C GLN A 189 0.21 -5.57 15.57
N ALA A 190 -0.03 -4.56 14.74
CA ALA A 190 0.44 -3.19 14.94
C ALA A 190 -0.78 -2.29 15.16
N THR A 191 -1.12 -2.05 16.43
CA THR A 191 -2.36 -1.38 16.84
C THR A 191 -2.14 0.07 17.25
N ALA A 192 -0.91 0.45 17.59
CA ALA A 192 -0.58 1.83 17.94
C ALA A 192 -0.30 2.70 16.72
N GLN A 193 -0.54 4.00 16.91
CA GLN A 193 -0.13 5.03 15.97
C GLN A 193 1.40 4.99 15.77
N TYR A 194 1.83 4.95 14.51
CA TYR A 194 3.23 4.76 14.09
C TYR A 194 3.88 3.48 14.61
N GLY A 195 3.09 2.49 15.06
CA GLY A 195 3.59 1.19 15.49
C GLY A 195 4.13 0.38 14.30
N VAL A 196 5.24 -0.30 14.51
CA VAL A 196 5.95 -1.08 13.50
C VAL A 196 6.27 -2.48 14.04
N ILE A 197 5.92 -3.51 13.25
CA ILE A 197 6.46 -4.86 13.45
C ILE A 197 7.48 -5.13 12.35
N ILE A 198 8.74 -5.32 12.75
CA ILE A 198 9.87 -5.47 11.82
C ILE A 198 9.85 -6.86 11.17
N SER A 199 9.56 -7.91 11.94
CA SER A 199 9.49 -9.30 11.47
C SER A 199 8.94 -10.21 12.58
N GLY A 200 8.79 -11.49 12.26
CA GLY A 200 8.53 -12.54 13.25
C GLY A 200 7.09 -13.03 13.27
N THR A 201 6.67 -13.61 14.39
CA THR A 201 5.31 -14.13 14.55
C THR A 201 4.71 -13.79 15.91
N TRP A 202 3.41 -13.51 15.92
CA TRP A 202 2.61 -13.16 17.11
C TRP A 202 3.08 -11.91 17.89
N GLY A 203 3.84 -11.01 17.26
CA GLY A 203 4.30 -9.76 17.88
C GLY A 203 3.19 -8.71 18.04
N LEU A 204 3.34 -7.82 19.03
CA LEU A 204 2.39 -6.74 19.31
C LEU A 204 3.10 -5.38 19.44
N ALA A 205 2.75 -4.45 18.55
CA ALA A 205 3.16 -3.05 18.63
C ALA A 205 1.94 -2.19 19.05
N ASN A 206 1.80 -1.97 20.35
CA ASN A 206 0.66 -1.28 20.99
C ASN A 206 1.06 0.01 21.72
N LYS A 207 2.29 0.49 21.56
CA LYS A 207 2.76 1.78 22.07
C LYS A 207 3.08 2.73 20.91
N PHE A 208 2.87 4.02 21.13
CA PHE A 208 3.11 5.06 20.13
C PHE A 208 4.55 4.98 19.61
N GLY A 209 4.72 4.88 18.29
CA GLY A 209 6.04 4.79 17.65
C GLY A 209 6.84 3.52 17.95
N GLN A 210 6.23 2.48 18.51
CA GLN A 210 6.92 1.24 18.89
C GLN A 210 7.42 0.46 17.71
N GLN A 211 8.68 0.04 17.77
CA GLN A 211 9.22 -1.01 16.92
C GLN A 211 9.28 -2.30 17.73
N ALA A 212 8.59 -3.36 17.30
CA ALA A 212 8.60 -4.64 17.99
C ALA A 212 8.97 -5.81 17.07
N GLN A 213 9.51 -6.86 17.69
CA GLN A 213 9.87 -8.12 17.04
C GLN A 213 9.63 -9.27 18.03
N ALA A 214 8.96 -10.33 17.55
CA ALA A 214 8.67 -11.52 18.34
C ALA A 214 8.99 -12.79 17.54
N PRO A 215 9.69 -13.78 18.10
CA PRO A 215 9.94 -15.05 17.42
C PRO A 215 8.76 -16.03 17.53
N GLY A 216 7.76 -15.73 18.36
CA GLY A 216 6.63 -16.59 18.68
C GLY A 216 5.85 -16.04 19.85
N ARG A 217 5.05 -16.90 20.48
CA ARG A 217 4.34 -16.60 21.72
C ARG A 217 4.27 -17.82 22.64
N PHE A 218 3.97 -17.60 23.90
CA PHE A 218 3.55 -18.66 24.83
C PHE A 218 2.04 -18.92 24.73
N SER A 219 1.22 -17.89 24.94
CA SER A 219 -0.23 -17.97 24.99
C SER A 219 -0.95 -16.73 24.42
N THR A 220 -0.37 -15.54 24.55
CA THR A 220 -0.98 -14.27 24.15
C THR A 220 -0.10 -13.48 23.17
N GLN A 221 -0.71 -12.56 22.43
CA GLN A 221 0.01 -11.72 21.47
C GLN A 221 1.06 -10.84 22.18
N GLY A 222 2.31 -10.89 21.74
CA GLY A 222 3.40 -10.07 22.28
C GLY A 222 3.89 -10.48 23.68
N ASP A 223 3.61 -11.71 24.12
CA ASP A 223 4.09 -12.21 25.41
C ASP A 223 5.56 -12.63 25.46
N ALA A 224 6.22 -12.70 24.31
CA ALA A 224 7.64 -12.98 24.18
C ALA A 224 8.23 -12.09 23.07
N GLN A 225 8.65 -10.86 23.40
CA GLN A 225 9.11 -9.91 22.39
C GLN A 225 10.21 -8.95 22.86
N LYS A 226 10.88 -8.33 21.89
CA LYS A 226 11.76 -7.18 22.08
C LYS A 226 11.10 -5.94 21.47
N SER A 227 11.30 -4.78 22.11
CA SER A 227 10.86 -3.50 21.57
C SER A 227 11.91 -2.39 21.64
N SER A 228 11.79 -1.42 20.74
CA SER A 228 12.46 -0.13 20.77
C SER A 228 11.41 0.98 20.78
N LEU A 229 11.58 1.97 21.66
CA LEU A 229 10.71 3.14 21.80
C LEU A 229 11.58 4.41 21.86
N VAL A 230 10.96 5.54 21.53
CA VAL A 230 11.56 6.87 21.76
C VAL A 230 10.54 7.72 22.50
N ALA A 231 10.96 8.31 23.61
CA ALA A 231 10.20 9.34 24.31
C ALA A 231 10.90 10.68 24.16
N TYR A 232 10.12 11.77 24.09
CA TYR A 232 10.67 13.10 23.98
C TYR A 232 9.78 14.14 24.66
N GLY A 233 10.37 15.27 25.02
CA GLY A 233 9.65 16.37 25.66
C GLY A 233 10.56 17.52 26.03
N ALA A 234 10.03 18.48 26.77
CA ALA A 234 10.77 19.64 27.23
C ALA A 234 10.43 20.03 28.67
N THR A 235 11.41 20.58 29.39
CA THR A 235 11.24 21.24 30.68
C THR A 235 11.53 22.73 30.52
N ALA A 236 10.80 23.58 31.24
CA ALA A 236 11.01 25.04 31.26
C ALA A 236 11.52 25.57 32.62
N ASN A 237 11.56 24.71 33.63
CA ASN A 237 11.91 25.04 35.01
C ASN A 237 12.58 23.85 35.71
N ALA A 238 12.93 24.04 36.98
CA ALA A 238 13.51 23.03 37.85
C ALA A 238 12.47 22.10 38.51
N THR A 239 11.26 22.02 37.94
CA THR A 239 10.20 21.13 38.42
C THR A 239 10.22 19.84 37.60
N PRO A 240 10.10 18.66 38.25
CA PRO A 240 10.02 17.39 37.54
C PRO A 240 8.83 17.35 36.57
N ALA A 241 9.07 16.90 35.34
CA ALA A 241 8.05 16.73 34.31
C ALA A 241 8.17 15.37 33.61
N ASN A 242 7.03 14.81 33.19
CA ASN A 242 7.01 13.54 32.49
C ASN A 242 7.45 13.69 31.04
N ILE A 243 8.31 12.78 30.59
CA ILE A 243 8.71 12.61 29.20
C ILE A 243 7.90 11.43 28.63
N LEU A 244 7.15 11.68 27.56
CA LEU A 244 6.13 10.76 27.02
C LEU A 244 6.48 10.36 25.57
N LEU A 245 5.86 9.30 25.07
CA LEU A 245 6.14 8.77 23.72
C LEU A 245 5.64 9.69 22.60
N ASP A 246 4.58 10.44 22.86
CA ASP A 246 3.95 11.40 21.94
C ASP A 246 4.02 12.85 22.43
N ASN A 247 4.76 13.10 23.52
CA ASN A 247 4.79 14.37 24.25
C ASN A 247 3.38 14.89 24.64
N ASN A 248 2.43 13.98 24.92
CA ASN A 248 1.07 14.31 25.32
C ASN A 248 0.50 13.34 26.37
N ILE A 249 0.11 12.12 25.97
CA ILE A 249 -0.55 11.14 26.87
C ILE A 249 0.03 9.73 26.79
N SER A 250 0.77 9.40 25.73
CA SER A 250 1.25 8.05 25.46
C SER A 250 2.41 7.67 26.37
N ARG A 251 2.23 6.60 27.15
CA ARG A 251 3.16 6.13 28.18
C ARG A 251 3.79 4.78 27.81
N CYS A 252 4.88 4.43 28.50
CA CYS A 252 5.46 3.09 28.47
C CYS A 252 4.65 2.12 29.36
N THR A 253 3.43 1.78 28.94
CA THR A 253 2.48 0.95 29.72
C THR A 253 2.77 -0.54 29.65
N LEU A 254 2.76 -1.24 30.79
CA LEU A 254 2.87 -2.70 30.84
C LEU A 254 1.49 -3.34 30.72
N ALA A 255 1.42 -4.52 30.09
CA ALA A 255 0.28 -5.43 30.23
C ALA A 255 0.22 -6.03 31.65
N ASN A 256 -0.93 -6.58 32.03
CA ASN A 256 -1.01 -7.36 33.27
C ASN A 256 -0.08 -8.58 33.18
N ASN A 257 0.53 -8.93 34.32
CA ASN A 257 1.50 -10.02 34.46
C ASN A 257 2.75 -9.90 33.58
N GLN A 258 3.06 -8.68 33.12
CA GLN A 258 4.22 -8.42 32.26
C GLN A 258 5.43 -7.99 33.09
N ALA A 259 6.60 -8.49 32.72
CA ALA A 259 7.89 -8.05 33.21
C ALA A 259 8.77 -7.55 32.06
N TRP A 260 9.48 -6.46 32.29
CA TRP A 260 10.45 -5.88 31.36
C TRP A 260 11.84 -5.80 31.97
N ARG A 261 12.86 -6.09 31.17
CA ARG A 261 14.18 -5.48 31.32
C ARG A 261 14.26 -4.29 30.37
N PHE A 262 14.79 -3.15 30.85
CA PHE A 262 14.97 -1.97 30.02
C PHE A 262 16.39 -1.39 30.11
N THR A 263 16.81 -0.77 29.00
CA THR A 263 17.96 0.14 28.93
C THR A 263 17.48 1.44 28.28
N ILE A 264 17.82 2.58 28.87
CA ILE A 264 17.41 3.91 28.43
C ILE A 264 18.64 4.78 28.24
N GLU A 265 18.81 5.32 27.05
CA GLU A 265 19.84 6.30 26.70
C GLU A 265 19.20 7.67 26.60
N VAL A 266 19.70 8.64 27.36
CA VAL A 266 19.11 9.98 27.46
C VAL A 266 20.10 11.04 27.01
N ILE A 267 19.62 11.98 26.20
CA ILE A 267 20.31 13.22 25.88
C ILE A 267 19.41 14.41 26.17
N ALA A 268 19.97 15.41 26.84
CA ALA A 268 19.31 16.66 27.19
C ALA A 268 20.08 17.84 26.58
N LYS A 269 19.36 18.80 26.01
CA LYS A 269 19.98 19.93 25.33
C LYS A 269 19.21 21.22 25.59
N GLN A 270 19.89 22.22 26.15
CA GLN A 270 19.32 23.57 26.27
C GLN A 270 19.19 24.20 24.89
N VAL A 271 18.05 24.84 24.63
CA VAL A 271 17.80 25.59 23.40
C VAL A 271 18.74 26.80 23.33
N SER A 272 19.37 27.03 22.17
CA SER A 272 20.26 28.18 21.92
C SER A 272 21.49 28.31 22.84
N SER A 273 21.97 27.19 23.42
CA SER A 273 23.18 27.12 24.25
C SER A 273 24.05 25.93 23.83
N THR A 274 25.27 25.77 24.35
CA THR A 274 26.06 24.52 24.23
C THR A 274 25.82 23.55 25.39
N ASN A 275 25.09 23.99 26.42
CA ASN A 275 24.79 23.20 27.61
C ASN A 275 23.99 21.93 27.28
N HIS A 276 24.48 20.79 27.77
CA HIS A 276 23.88 19.47 27.58
C HIS A 276 24.18 18.54 28.75
N ALA A 277 23.37 17.49 28.89
CA ALA A 277 23.57 16.40 29.84
C ALA A 277 23.20 15.06 29.19
N SER A 278 23.80 13.97 29.66
CA SER A 278 23.53 12.62 29.16
C SER A 278 23.59 11.60 30.29
N PHE A 279 22.66 10.65 30.21
CA PHE A 279 22.46 9.62 31.22
C PHE A 279 22.19 8.27 30.55
N GLN A 280 22.62 7.19 31.19
CA GLN A 280 22.20 5.83 30.87
C GLN A 280 21.49 5.24 32.09
N ILE A 281 20.35 4.61 31.88
CA ILE A 281 19.57 3.97 32.96
C ILE A 281 19.23 2.54 32.55
N GLU A 282 19.52 1.59 33.42
CA GLU A 282 19.17 0.19 33.23
C GLU A 282 18.35 -0.32 34.41
N GLY A 283 17.40 -1.20 34.16
CA GLY A 283 16.63 -1.78 35.25
C GLY A 283 15.58 -2.78 34.80
N THR A 284 14.73 -3.14 35.75
CA THR A 284 13.59 -4.03 35.54
C THR A 284 12.33 -3.42 36.11
N ILE A 285 11.19 -3.67 35.49
CA ILE A 285 9.87 -3.27 35.99
C ILE A 285 8.90 -4.42 35.77
N VAL A 286 7.98 -4.63 36.71
CA VAL A 286 6.97 -5.68 36.62
C VAL A 286 5.59 -5.10 36.95
N ARG A 287 4.57 -5.65 36.30
CA ARG A 287 3.16 -5.41 36.62
C ARG A 287 2.50 -6.76 36.91
N GLY A 288 1.84 -6.88 38.05
CA GLY A 288 1.00 -8.05 38.37
C GLY A 288 -0.38 -7.97 37.73
N ALA A 289 -1.41 -8.41 38.46
CA ALA A 289 -2.76 -8.56 37.94
C ALA A 289 -3.49 -7.23 37.60
N ASN A 290 -2.96 -6.07 38.02
CA ASN A 290 -3.56 -4.76 37.78
C ASN A 290 -2.51 -3.63 37.79
N ALA A 291 -2.90 -2.43 37.36
CA ALA A 291 -2.00 -1.27 37.30
C ALA A 291 -1.38 -0.91 38.67
N ALA A 292 -2.14 -1.03 39.76
CA ALA A 292 -1.68 -0.69 41.11
C ALA A 292 -0.53 -1.59 41.59
N SER A 293 -0.41 -2.79 41.03
CA SER A 293 0.66 -3.74 41.33
C SER A 293 1.96 -3.51 40.55
N THR A 294 2.08 -2.40 39.80
CA THR A 294 3.31 -2.09 39.07
C THR A 294 4.42 -1.68 40.04
N THR A 295 5.54 -2.38 39.99
CA THR A 295 6.71 -2.13 40.84
C THR A 295 7.97 -2.03 40.00
N LEU A 296 8.79 -1.03 40.33
CA LEU A 296 10.11 -0.85 39.75
C LEU A 296 11.10 -1.68 40.58
N GLY A 297 11.85 -2.55 39.91
CA GLY A 297 12.95 -3.29 40.52
C GLY A 297 14.21 -2.43 40.64
N THR A 298 15.36 -3.08 40.81
CA THR A 298 16.65 -2.36 40.88
C THR A 298 16.91 -1.58 39.60
N THR A 299 17.29 -0.31 39.76
CA THR A 299 17.72 0.57 38.67
C THR A 299 19.14 1.06 38.89
N ASN A 300 19.96 0.97 37.86
CA ASN A 300 21.29 1.55 37.83
C ASN A 300 21.26 2.75 36.89
N LYS A 301 21.63 3.92 37.42
CA LYS A 301 21.75 5.15 36.65
C LYS A 301 23.21 5.58 36.60
N THR A 302 23.70 5.76 35.39
CA THR A 302 25.04 6.28 35.10
C THR A 302 24.90 7.67 34.51
N THR A 303 25.49 8.66 35.17
CA THR A 303 25.65 10.00 34.59
C THR A 303 26.86 10.00 33.67
N ILE A 304 26.63 10.14 32.37
CA ILE A 304 27.70 10.24 31.37
C ILE A 304 28.27 11.67 31.37
N LEU A 305 27.37 12.65 31.43
CA LEU A 305 27.72 14.07 31.55
C LEU A 305 26.59 14.83 32.24
N ASN A 306 26.90 15.67 33.22
CA ASN A 306 25.91 16.59 33.79
C ASN A 306 26.56 17.83 34.43
N GLY A 307 27.00 18.77 33.61
CA GLY A 307 27.57 20.05 34.09
C GLY A 307 26.52 21.09 34.53
N GLN A 308 25.23 20.78 34.44
CA GLN A 308 24.12 21.75 34.55
C GLN A 308 23.14 21.44 35.69
N SER A 309 23.44 20.42 36.50
CA SER A 309 22.59 19.93 37.59
C SER A 309 21.17 19.55 37.15
N TRP A 310 20.97 19.18 35.88
CA TRP A 310 19.71 18.64 35.41
C TRP A 310 19.60 17.17 35.79
N ASP A 311 18.39 16.61 35.77
CA ASP A 311 18.23 15.24 36.18
C ASP A 311 17.22 14.46 35.35
N PHE A 312 17.44 13.15 35.22
CA PHE A 312 16.50 12.25 34.58
C PHE A 312 16.34 10.98 35.42
N ASN A 313 15.12 10.66 35.81
CA ASN A 313 14.81 9.55 36.70
C ASN A 313 13.70 8.69 36.12
N VAL A 314 13.57 7.48 36.65
CA VAL A 314 12.50 6.54 36.32
C VAL A 314 11.78 6.09 37.58
N SER A 315 10.48 5.84 37.47
CA SER A 315 9.64 5.38 38.57
C SER A 315 8.49 4.50 38.05
N ALA A 316 7.87 3.73 38.94
CA ALA A 316 6.64 3.01 38.63
C ALA A 316 5.43 3.94 38.73
N ASP A 317 4.59 3.94 37.70
CA ASP A 317 3.26 4.55 37.72
C ASP A 317 2.22 3.47 38.04
N THR A 318 1.75 3.46 39.29
CA THR A 318 0.74 2.52 39.78
C THR A 318 -0.68 2.88 39.36
N THR A 319 -0.91 4.09 38.84
CA THR A 319 -2.23 4.50 38.34
C THR A 319 -2.46 3.93 36.95
N ASN A 320 -1.46 4.02 36.07
CA ASN A 320 -1.56 3.59 34.67
C ASN A 320 -0.87 2.24 34.40
N GLY A 321 -0.10 1.74 35.36
CA GLY A 321 0.69 0.52 35.23
C GLY A 321 1.84 0.68 34.23
N ALA A 322 2.63 1.74 34.38
CA ALA A 322 3.63 2.15 33.39
C ALA A 322 5.01 2.43 34.01
N LEU A 323 6.04 2.42 33.16
CA LEU A 323 7.33 3.02 33.46
C LEU A 323 7.26 4.53 33.20
N THR A 324 7.38 5.33 34.26
CA THR A 324 7.45 6.80 34.14
C THR A 324 8.87 7.23 33.89
N LEU A 325 9.03 8.19 32.98
CA LEU A 325 10.27 8.88 32.67
C LEU A 325 10.12 10.33 33.13
N THR A 326 10.97 10.78 34.05
CA THR A 326 10.86 12.11 34.64
C THR A 326 12.13 12.90 34.43
N ALA A 327 12.03 14.05 33.77
CA ALA A 327 13.12 14.99 33.58
C ALA A 327 12.94 16.20 34.51
N THR A 328 14.05 16.70 35.06
CA THR A 328 14.12 17.92 35.85
C THR A 328 15.13 18.86 35.22
N GLY A 329 14.67 20.02 34.76
CA GLY A 329 15.49 21.03 34.11
C GLY A 329 16.05 22.07 35.07
N ALA A 330 16.25 23.29 34.57
CA ALA A 330 16.61 24.45 35.38
C ALA A 330 15.60 25.59 35.18
N ALA A 331 15.46 26.45 36.19
CA ALA A 331 14.52 27.59 36.19
C ALA A 331 14.73 28.50 34.97
N ALA A 332 13.62 28.90 34.32
CA ALA A 332 13.63 29.80 33.15
C ALA A 332 14.53 29.33 31.99
N THR A 333 14.72 28.02 31.84
CA THR A 333 15.50 27.44 30.73
C THR A 333 14.70 26.36 30.03
N THR A 334 14.61 26.46 28.70
CA THR A 334 14.00 25.42 27.88
C THR A 334 15.04 24.36 27.54
N ILE A 335 14.82 23.15 28.05
CA ILE A 335 15.68 21.99 27.82
C ILE A 335 14.85 20.94 27.10
N ARG A 336 15.35 20.47 25.95
CA ARG A 336 14.76 19.38 25.18
C ARG A 336 15.39 18.06 25.62
N TRP A 337 14.55 17.05 25.78
CA TRP A 337 14.90 15.73 26.26
C TRP A 337 14.50 14.69 25.22
N VAL A 338 15.40 13.75 24.95
CA VAL A 338 15.11 12.56 24.14
C VAL A 338 15.64 11.36 24.89
N ALA A 339 14.80 10.33 25.00
CA ALA A 339 15.13 9.05 25.62
C ALA A 339 14.88 7.92 24.62
N ALA A 340 15.94 7.22 24.21
CA ALA A 340 15.83 5.98 23.46
C ALA A 340 15.71 4.81 24.45
N ILE A 341 14.74 3.93 24.26
CA ILE A 341 14.35 2.91 25.24
C ILE A 341 14.35 1.55 24.54
N SER A 342 15.20 0.64 25.00
CA SER A 342 15.24 -0.75 24.57
C SER A 342 14.59 -1.64 25.62
N LEU A 343 13.65 -2.49 25.21
CA LEU A 343 12.89 -3.38 26.08
C LEU A 343 13.07 -4.84 25.70
N VAL A 344 13.20 -5.71 26.70
CA VAL A 344 12.98 -7.15 26.59
C VAL A 344 11.76 -7.49 27.43
N GLU A 345 10.77 -8.15 26.85
CA GLU A 345 9.43 -8.27 27.41
C GLU A 345 8.99 -9.73 27.52
N VAL A 346 8.41 -10.08 28.67
CA VAL A 346 7.75 -11.38 28.88
C VAL A 346 6.44 -11.22 29.67
N ILE A 347 5.40 -11.96 29.30
CA ILE A 347 4.14 -12.07 30.07
C ILE A 347 4.02 -13.48 30.66
N GLY A 348 3.69 -13.56 31.95
CA GLY A 348 3.50 -14.81 32.70
C GLY A 348 2.04 -15.16 32.97
#